data_AF-A0AAT9HCD2-F1
#
_entry.id   AF-A0AAT9HCD2-F1
#
_cell.length_a   1.000
_cell.length_b   1.000
_cell.length_c   1.000
_cell.angle_alpha   90.00
_cell.angle_beta   90.00
_cell.angle_gamma   90.00
#
_symmetry.space_group_name_H-M   'P 1'
#
loop_
_entity.id
_entity.type
_entity.pdbx_description
1 polymer ?
#
loop_
_entity_poly.entity_id
_entity_poly.type
_entity_poly.pdbx_seq_one_letter_code
_entity_poly.pdbx_strand_id
1 'polypeptide(L)'
;MFTPEQAVNAATITAVGTARELPERAVTIALATALQESTLRNIDYGDRDSLGLFQQRPSQGWGTPEEIMDPTYAAEKFYEHLEKVPGYTRLPLTVAAQEVQRSGYPQAYAKHEPDAALLAAALTGRSAATLTCAGRPAATRAAGADAVRAALARDFGRDALEPAGAEVGGAPSPSASESAAAGTVRVPVTDVEGADSGARGWQLAHWAVANSSELHIKRVSYAGREWTAGNTDSQWRPTDGKNSSGSGRGAEAVTITTKP
;
A
#
# COMPACT_ATOMS: atom_id res chain seq x y z
N MET A 1 16.31 -0.04 -8.42
CA MET A 1 15.85 0.07 -7.02
C MET A 1 14.97 1.30 -6.95
N PHE A 2 13.75 1.18 -6.43
CA PHE A 2 12.84 2.32 -6.28
C PHE A 2 13.28 3.24 -5.15
N THR A 3 13.00 4.54 -5.28
CA THR A 3 13.15 5.50 -4.19
C THR A 3 12.08 5.26 -3.12
N PRO A 4 12.25 5.79 -1.88
CA PRO A 4 11.20 5.73 -0.87
C PRO A 4 9.86 6.33 -1.34
N GLU A 5 9.89 7.46 -2.05
CA GLU A 5 8.71 8.10 -2.64
C GLU A 5 7.96 7.12 -3.58
N GLN A 6 8.69 6.47 -4.49
CA GLN A 6 8.11 5.51 -5.43
C GLN A 6 7.52 4.29 -4.72
N ALA A 7 8.16 3.82 -3.65
CA ALA A 7 7.66 2.70 -2.86
C ALA A 7 6.37 3.06 -2.12
N VAL A 8 6.29 4.25 -1.52
CA VAL A 8 5.07 4.76 -0.85
C VAL A 8 3.93 4.88 -1.87
N ASN A 9 4.15 5.52 -3.01
CA ASN A 9 3.12 5.68 -4.03
C ASN A 9 2.62 4.33 -4.58
N ALA A 10 3.51 3.37 -4.82
CA ALA A 10 3.11 2.03 -5.23
C ALA A 10 2.26 1.33 -4.16
N ALA A 11 2.63 1.48 -2.88
CA ALA A 11 1.87 0.93 -1.77
C ALA A 11 0.48 1.57 -1.65
N THR A 12 0.36 2.89 -1.83
CA THR A 12 -0.93 3.60 -1.86
C THR A 12 -1.82 3.15 -3.02
N ILE A 13 -1.29 3.08 -4.26
CA ILE A 13 -2.04 2.57 -5.43
C ILE A 13 -2.59 1.16 -5.16
N THR A 14 -1.78 0.30 -4.54
CA THR A 14 -2.16 -1.08 -4.22
C THR A 14 -3.19 -1.16 -3.09
N ALA A 15 -3.02 -0.35 -2.05
CA ALA A 15 -3.93 -0.28 -0.91
C ALA A 15 -5.33 0.16 -1.36
N VAL A 16 -5.42 1.22 -2.19
CA VAL A 16 -6.69 1.68 -2.77
C VAL A 16 -7.35 0.60 -3.63
N GLY A 17 -6.59 -0.08 -4.49
CA GLY A 17 -7.13 -1.16 -5.32
C GLY A 17 -7.68 -2.32 -4.48
N THR A 18 -6.99 -2.67 -3.39
CA THR A 18 -7.42 -3.74 -2.49
C THR A 18 -8.63 -3.34 -1.64
N ALA A 19 -8.68 -2.08 -1.16
CA ALA A 19 -9.83 -1.55 -0.43
C ALA A 19 -11.11 -1.51 -1.29
N ARG A 20 -10.96 -1.42 -2.62
CA ARG A 20 -12.05 -1.57 -3.60
C ARG A 20 -12.33 -3.02 -3.99
N GLU A 21 -11.72 -4.00 -3.32
CA GLU A 21 -11.85 -5.44 -3.60
C GLU A 21 -11.49 -5.82 -5.05
N LEU A 22 -10.63 -5.01 -5.71
CA LEU A 22 -10.24 -5.25 -7.09
C LEU A 22 -9.19 -6.36 -7.17
N PRO A 23 -9.18 -7.15 -8.27
CA PRO A 23 -8.20 -8.22 -8.44
C PRO A 23 -6.78 -7.66 -8.58
N GLU A 24 -5.77 -8.49 -8.27
CA GLU A 24 -4.33 -8.18 -8.46
C GLU A 24 -4.02 -7.67 -9.88
N ARG A 25 -4.77 -8.13 -10.88
CA ARG A 25 -4.65 -7.64 -12.27
C ARG A 25 -4.95 -6.15 -12.39
N ALA A 26 -5.94 -5.61 -11.68
CA ALA A 26 -6.24 -4.19 -11.67
C ALA A 26 -5.09 -3.38 -11.07
N VAL A 27 -4.54 -3.84 -9.94
CA VAL A 27 -3.36 -3.26 -9.29
C VAL A 27 -2.16 -3.25 -10.24
N THR A 28 -1.93 -4.37 -10.96
CA THR A 28 -0.85 -4.48 -11.94
C THR A 28 -1.01 -3.44 -13.07
N ILE A 29 -2.23 -3.27 -13.59
CA ILE A 29 -2.53 -2.27 -14.63
C ILE A 29 -2.28 -0.85 -14.10
N ALA A 30 -2.73 -0.53 -12.89
CA ALA A 30 -2.53 0.78 -12.30
C ALA A 30 -1.05 1.09 -12.05
N LEU A 31 -0.30 0.15 -11.49
CA LEU A 31 1.14 0.31 -11.24
C LEU A 31 1.93 0.48 -12.54
N ALA A 32 1.63 -0.32 -13.57
CA ALA A 32 2.26 -0.16 -14.89
C ALA A 32 1.93 1.19 -15.53
N THR A 33 0.70 1.67 -15.32
CA THR A 33 0.29 3.00 -15.79
C THR A 33 1.08 4.08 -15.07
N ALA A 34 1.09 4.11 -13.74
CA ALA A 34 1.83 5.12 -12.98
C ALA A 34 3.36 5.06 -13.21
N LEU A 35 3.91 3.86 -13.48
CA LEU A 35 5.31 3.70 -13.90
C LEU A 35 5.57 4.39 -15.25
N GLN A 36 4.66 4.25 -16.20
CA GLN A 36 4.79 4.88 -17.51
C GLN A 36 4.57 6.38 -17.47
N GLU A 37 3.60 6.85 -16.69
CA GLU A 37 3.19 8.27 -16.66
C GLU A 37 4.15 9.13 -15.85
N SER A 38 4.60 8.66 -14.68
CA SER A 38 5.41 9.48 -13.77
C SER A 38 6.58 8.73 -13.14
N THR A 39 6.80 7.47 -13.53
CA THR A 39 7.73 6.58 -12.84
C THR A 39 7.38 6.43 -11.36
N LEU A 40 6.08 6.35 -11.00
CA LEU A 40 5.57 6.30 -9.62
C LEU A 40 5.90 7.52 -8.76
N ARG A 41 6.08 8.70 -9.36
CA ARG A 41 6.32 9.96 -8.65
C ARG A 41 5.09 10.86 -8.71
N ASN A 42 4.81 11.59 -7.66
CA ASN A 42 3.64 12.47 -7.62
C ASN A 42 4.05 13.88 -8.06
N ILE A 43 4.14 14.08 -9.37
CA ILE A 43 4.73 15.29 -9.97
C ILE A 43 3.69 16.38 -10.26
N ASP A 44 4.07 17.64 -10.07
CA ASP A 44 3.23 18.83 -10.28
C ASP A 44 3.40 19.46 -11.69
N TYR A 45 3.97 18.70 -12.62
CA TYR A 45 4.21 19.09 -14.00
C TYR A 45 3.92 17.92 -14.95
N GLY A 46 3.74 18.26 -16.23
CA GLY A 46 3.40 17.31 -17.28
C GLY A 46 3.14 18.00 -18.61
N ASP A 47 2.62 17.25 -19.59
CA ASP A 47 2.08 17.85 -20.81
C ASP A 47 0.80 18.63 -20.49
N ARG A 48 0.69 19.87 -20.97
CA ARG A 48 -0.44 20.79 -20.70
C ARG A 48 -0.66 21.00 -19.20
N ASP A 49 -1.77 20.47 -18.67
CA ASP A 49 -2.21 20.53 -17.27
C ASP A 49 -2.22 19.14 -16.61
N SER A 50 -1.48 18.17 -17.16
CA SER A 50 -1.32 16.85 -16.54
C SER A 50 -0.56 16.94 -15.20
N LEU A 51 -1.09 16.26 -14.19
CA LEU A 51 -0.57 16.26 -12.83
C LEU A 51 -0.59 14.86 -12.21
N GLY A 52 0.21 14.68 -11.17
CA GLY A 52 0.18 13.54 -10.28
C GLY A 52 0.67 12.22 -10.88
N LEU A 53 0.37 11.13 -10.16
CA LEU A 53 0.84 9.76 -10.45
C LEU A 53 0.46 9.25 -11.83
N PHE A 54 -0.73 9.58 -12.30
CA PHE A 54 -1.29 9.08 -13.55
C PHE A 54 -1.31 10.16 -14.63
N GLN A 55 -0.64 11.30 -14.42
CA GLN A 55 -0.63 12.43 -15.37
C GLN A 55 -2.04 12.85 -15.82
N GLN A 56 -2.97 12.84 -14.86
CA GLN A 56 -4.39 13.16 -15.05
C GLN A 56 -4.58 14.66 -15.27
N ARG A 57 -5.57 15.04 -16.09
CA ARG A 57 -5.80 16.43 -16.49
C ARG A 57 -7.06 17.01 -15.86
N PRO A 58 -6.98 18.07 -15.04
CA PRO A 58 -8.16 18.78 -14.53
C PRO A 58 -9.12 19.21 -15.65
N SER A 59 -8.59 19.73 -16.76
CA SER A 59 -9.39 20.17 -17.92
C SER A 59 -10.16 19.05 -18.63
N GLN A 60 -9.84 17.77 -18.37
CA GLN A 60 -10.56 16.61 -18.89
C GLN A 60 -11.53 15.99 -17.86
N GLY A 61 -11.73 16.63 -16.71
CA GLY A 61 -12.69 16.20 -15.70
C GLY A 61 -12.18 15.10 -14.76
N TRP A 62 -10.86 14.93 -14.65
CA TRP A 62 -10.26 13.97 -13.71
C TRP A 62 -10.31 14.41 -12.23
N GLY A 63 -10.55 15.69 -11.96
CA GLY A 63 -10.56 16.29 -10.62
C GLY A 63 -9.98 17.70 -10.62
N THR A 64 -9.94 18.36 -9.46
CA THR A 64 -9.17 19.61 -9.31
C THR A 64 -7.66 19.32 -9.24
N PRO A 65 -6.78 20.32 -9.46
CA PRO A 65 -5.34 20.13 -9.27
C PRO A 65 -4.97 19.58 -7.90
N GLU A 66 -5.63 20.06 -6.84
CA GLU A 66 -5.40 19.61 -5.46
C GLU A 66 -5.81 18.15 -5.27
N GLU A 67 -6.95 17.75 -5.84
CA GLU A 67 -7.42 16.37 -5.79
C GLU A 67 -6.48 15.42 -6.55
N ILE A 68 -6.06 15.79 -7.76
CA ILE A 68 -5.17 14.95 -8.59
C ILE A 68 -3.78 14.80 -7.95
N MET A 69 -3.33 15.81 -7.19
CA MET A 69 -2.09 15.74 -6.42
C MET A 69 -2.23 14.92 -5.13
N ASP A 70 -3.40 14.42 -4.75
CA ASP A 70 -3.54 13.39 -3.73
C ASP A 70 -3.41 11.99 -4.36
N PRO A 71 -2.36 11.22 -4.05
CA PRO A 71 -2.18 9.86 -4.55
C PRO A 71 -3.38 8.93 -4.35
N THR A 72 -4.10 9.08 -3.25
CA THR A 72 -5.26 8.25 -2.90
C THR A 72 -6.41 8.53 -3.86
N TYR A 73 -6.74 9.82 -4.04
CA TYR A 73 -7.77 10.27 -4.97
C TYR A 73 -7.43 9.89 -6.41
N ALA A 74 -6.20 10.15 -6.85
CA ALA A 74 -5.78 9.88 -8.22
C ALA A 74 -5.89 8.38 -8.56
N ALA A 75 -5.50 7.51 -7.61
CA ALA A 75 -5.64 6.06 -7.74
C ALA A 75 -7.12 5.65 -7.75
N GLU A 76 -7.95 6.20 -6.86
CA GLU A 76 -9.38 5.91 -6.83
C GLU A 76 -10.05 6.26 -8.15
N LYS A 77 -9.80 7.46 -8.68
CA LYS A 77 -10.31 7.90 -9.98
C LYS A 77 -9.82 7.04 -11.13
N PHE A 78 -8.57 6.60 -11.10
CA PHE A 78 -8.05 5.66 -12.11
C PHE A 78 -8.85 4.35 -12.10
N TYR A 79 -9.06 3.75 -10.92
CA TYR A 79 -9.83 2.52 -10.80
C TYR A 79 -11.30 2.68 -11.22
N GLU A 80 -11.95 3.78 -10.86
CA GLU A 80 -13.32 4.08 -11.34
C GLU A 80 -13.43 4.07 -12.88
N HIS A 81 -12.38 4.50 -13.57
CA HIS A 81 -12.33 4.46 -15.04
C HIS A 81 -11.98 3.07 -15.57
N LEU A 82 -11.05 2.36 -14.92
CA LEU A 82 -10.68 1.00 -15.29
C LEU A 82 -11.88 0.04 -15.21
N GLU A 83 -12.71 0.16 -14.16
CA GLU A 83 -13.91 -0.67 -13.97
C GLU A 83 -14.94 -0.48 -15.10
N LYS A 84 -14.93 0.69 -15.77
CA LYS A 84 -15.81 0.97 -16.92
C LYS A 84 -15.29 0.33 -18.22
N VAL A 85 -14.06 -0.18 -18.25
CA VAL A 85 -13.47 -0.86 -19.42
C VAL A 85 -13.97 -2.32 -19.48
N PRO A 86 -14.79 -2.69 -20.48
CA PRO A 86 -15.39 -4.02 -20.51
C PRO A 86 -14.35 -5.13 -20.59
N GLY A 87 -14.37 -6.04 -19.61
CA GLY A 87 -13.48 -7.21 -19.60
C GLY A 87 -12.00 -6.91 -19.43
N TYR A 88 -11.64 -5.74 -18.86
CA TYR A 88 -10.24 -5.28 -18.71
C TYR A 88 -9.29 -6.34 -18.13
N THR A 89 -9.79 -7.20 -17.24
CA THR A 89 -9.01 -8.27 -16.60
C THR A 89 -8.44 -9.28 -17.59
N ARG A 90 -9.07 -9.46 -18.75
CA ARG A 90 -8.64 -10.37 -19.82
C ARG A 90 -7.92 -9.67 -20.96
N LEU A 91 -7.89 -8.34 -20.96
CA LEU A 91 -7.18 -7.57 -21.98
C LEU A 91 -5.66 -7.64 -21.74
N PRO A 92 -4.84 -7.52 -22.80
CA PRO A 92 -3.44 -7.18 -22.65
C PRO A 92 -3.32 -5.93 -21.77
N LEU A 93 -2.33 -5.88 -20.87
CA LEU A 93 -2.22 -4.81 -19.87
C LEU A 93 -2.21 -3.43 -20.54
N THR A 94 -1.44 -3.32 -21.63
CA THR A 94 -1.29 -2.09 -22.39
C THR A 94 -2.59 -1.62 -23.02
N VAL A 95 -3.48 -2.54 -23.39
CA VAL A 95 -4.80 -2.21 -23.95
C VAL A 95 -5.71 -1.68 -22.83
N ALA A 96 -5.78 -2.36 -21.69
CA ALA A 96 -6.58 -1.89 -20.56
C ALA A 96 -6.12 -0.50 -20.06
N ALA A 97 -4.81 -0.31 -19.88
CA ALA A 97 -4.24 0.98 -19.49
C ALA A 97 -4.53 2.07 -20.53
N GLN A 98 -4.39 1.76 -21.82
CA GLN A 98 -4.66 2.68 -22.90
C GLN A 98 -6.15 3.07 -23.01
N GLU A 99 -7.08 2.16 -22.75
CA GLU A 99 -8.51 2.47 -22.75
C GLU A 99 -8.89 3.49 -21.65
N VAL A 100 -8.18 3.42 -20.50
CA VAL A 100 -8.33 4.39 -19.41
C VAL A 100 -7.69 5.73 -19.76
N GLN A 101 -6.40 5.72 -20.13
CA GLN A 101 -5.60 6.95 -20.29
C GLN A 101 -5.81 7.65 -21.63
N ARG A 102 -6.18 6.91 -22.68
CA ARG A 102 -6.33 7.38 -24.06
C ARG A 102 -5.09 8.17 -24.54
N SER A 103 -3.90 7.66 -24.21
CA SER A 103 -2.61 8.29 -24.55
C SER A 103 -2.29 8.25 -26.05
N GLY A 104 -1.28 9.01 -26.48
CA GLY A 104 -0.74 8.93 -27.84
C GLY A 104 0.15 7.70 -28.12
N TYR A 105 0.47 6.87 -27.12
CA TYR A 105 1.46 5.80 -27.22
C TYR A 105 0.95 4.46 -26.66
N PRO A 106 0.04 3.76 -27.37
CA PRO A 106 -0.68 2.59 -26.85
C PRO A 106 0.17 1.42 -26.35
N GLN A 107 1.43 1.29 -26.81
CA GLN A 107 2.33 0.19 -26.47
C GLN A 107 3.32 0.53 -25.36
N ALA A 108 3.34 1.78 -24.87
CA ALA A 108 4.36 2.23 -23.92
C ALA A 108 4.25 1.53 -22.55
N TYR A 109 3.05 1.08 -22.17
CA TYR A 109 2.81 0.44 -20.87
C TYR A 109 3.36 -0.99 -20.79
N ALA A 110 3.42 -1.72 -21.91
CA ALA A 110 3.81 -3.12 -21.94
C ALA A 110 5.21 -3.37 -21.33
N LYS A 111 6.15 -2.43 -21.52
CA LYS A 111 7.51 -2.56 -20.98
C LYS A 111 7.57 -2.55 -19.44
N HIS A 112 6.53 -2.03 -18.78
CA HIS A 112 6.42 -1.95 -17.33
C HIS A 112 5.67 -3.12 -16.70
N GLU A 113 5.06 -4.00 -17.50
CA GLU A 113 4.29 -5.13 -16.98
C GLU A 113 5.10 -6.06 -16.05
N PRO A 114 6.37 -6.40 -16.32
CA PRO A 114 7.16 -7.23 -15.40
C PRO A 114 7.38 -6.57 -14.03
N ASP A 115 7.78 -5.29 -14.01
CA ASP A 115 8.03 -4.55 -12.76
C ASP A 115 6.72 -4.34 -11.98
N ALA A 116 5.64 -4.00 -12.68
CA ALA A 116 4.32 -3.82 -12.09
C ALA A 116 3.77 -5.12 -11.49
N ALA A 117 3.99 -6.27 -12.14
CA ALA A 117 3.57 -7.57 -11.63
C ALA A 117 4.35 -7.95 -10.37
N LEU A 118 5.65 -7.69 -10.31
CA LEU A 118 6.46 -7.91 -9.10
C LEU A 118 6.00 -7.02 -7.94
N LEU A 119 5.75 -5.74 -8.22
CA LEU A 119 5.22 -4.81 -7.21
C LEU A 119 3.82 -5.25 -6.72
N ALA A 120 2.92 -5.62 -7.64
CA ALA A 120 1.58 -6.09 -7.29
C ALA A 120 1.64 -7.35 -6.43
N ALA A 121 2.43 -8.36 -6.82
CA ALA A 121 2.56 -9.60 -6.06
C ALA A 121 3.13 -9.37 -4.64
N ALA A 122 4.08 -8.45 -4.50
CA ALA A 122 4.60 -8.08 -3.18
C ALA A 122 3.56 -7.28 -2.36
N LEU A 123 3.03 -6.18 -2.91
CA LEU A 123 2.19 -5.22 -2.18
C LEU A 123 0.75 -5.69 -1.94
N THR A 124 0.27 -6.69 -2.68
CA THR A 124 -0.98 -7.41 -2.35
C THR A 124 -0.76 -8.55 -1.36
N GLY A 125 0.50 -8.78 -0.96
CA GLY A 125 0.87 -9.82 0.01
C GLY A 125 0.90 -11.25 -0.51
N ARG A 126 0.65 -11.44 -1.82
CA ARG A 126 0.70 -12.75 -2.51
C ARG A 126 2.09 -13.39 -2.48
N SER A 127 3.15 -12.57 -2.45
CA SER A 127 4.54 -13.00 -2.32
C SER A 127 5.12 -12.56 -0.97
N ALA A 128 4.98 -13.43 0.03
CA ALA A 128 5.43 -13.21 1.39
C ALA A 128 6.91 -12.81 1.51
N ALA A 129 7.22 -11.86 2.39
CA ALA A 129 8.58 -11.46 2.76
C ALA A 129 9.49 -11.02 1.58
N THR A 130 8.91 -10.43 0.53
CA THR A 130 9.67 -10.03 -0.68
C THR A 130 9.93 -8.53 -0.77
N LEU A 131 9.04 -7.68 -0.24
CA LEU A 131 9.27 -6.24 -0.29
C LEU A 131 10.32 -5.83 0.75
N THR A 132 11.33 -5.12 0.30
CA THR A 132 12.38 -4.56 1.15
C THR A 132 12.63 -3.08 0.84
N CYS A 133 13.05 -2.33 1.85
CA CYS A 133 13.52 -0.95 1.75
C CYS A 133 14.74 -0.80 2.66
N ALA A 134 15.64 0.14 2.34
CA ALA A 134 16.75 0.47 3.24
C ALA A 134 16.28 1.13 4.55
N GLY A 135 15.08 1.73 4.55
CA GLY A 135 14.48 2.37 5.72
C GLY A 135 15.29 3.54 6.30
N ARG A 136 16.11 4.19 5.47
CA ARG A 136 16.85 5.40 5.90
C ARG A 136 15.83 6.51 6.17
N PRO A 137 15.79 7.12 7.37
CA PRO A 137 14.80 8.16 7.68
C PRO A 137 14.90 9.33 6.72
N ALA A 138 13.76 9.73 6.15
CA ALA A 138 13.65 10.96 5.38
C ALA A 138 13.51 12.16 6.35
N ALA A 139 13.79 13.36 5.85
CA ALA A 139 13.61 14.61 6.60
C ALA A 139 12.12 15.00 6.69
N THR A 140 11.33 14.20 7.42
CA THR A 140 9.89 14.36 7.61
C THR A 140 9.56 14.77 9.05
N ARG A 141 8.41 15.44 9.23
CA ARG A 141 7.89 15.78 10.58
C ARG A 141 6.93 14.72 11.13
N ALA A 142 6.35 13.87 10.27
CA ALA A 142 5.42 12.83 10.66
C ALA A 142 6.21 11.57 11.09
N ALA A 143 6.26 11.32 12.39
CA ALA A 143 6.88 10.13 12.96
C ALA A 143 6.05 9.66 14.17
N GLY A 144 6.34 8.46 14.66
CA GLY A 144 5.67 7.93 15.84
C GLY A 144 4.38 7.17 15.53
N ALA A 145 3.85 6.52 16.57
CA ALA A 145 2.76 5.56 16.43
C ALA A 145 1.47 6.19 15.87
N ASP A 146 1.21 7.46 16.19
CA ASP A 146 0.03 8.18 15.69
C ASP A 146 0.14 8.50 14.21
N ALA A 147 1.34 8.87 13.72
CA ALA A 147 1.57 9.08 12.29
C ALA A 147 1.37 7.77 11.50
N VAL A 148 1.84 6.64 12.05
CA VAL A 148 1.63 5.31 11.46
C VAL A 148 0.14 4.96 11.41
N ARG A 149 -0.60 5.15 12.51
CA ARG A 149 -2.06 4.92 12.54
C ARG A 149 -2.81 5.81 11.55
N ALA A 150 -2.46 7.09 11.46
CA ALA A 150 -3.09 8.01 10.51
C ALA A 150 -2.84 7.60 9.06
N ALA A 151 -1.61 7.17 8.74
CA ALA A 151 -1.27 6.69 7.40
C ALA A 151 -1.98 5.37 7.04
N LEU A 152 -2.08 4.43 8.00
CA LEU A 152 -2.86 3.19 7.82
C LEU A 152 -4.34 3.51 7.56
N ALA A 153 -4.93 4.40 8.35
CA ALA A 153 -6.33 4.79 8.20
C ALA A 153 -6.61 5.50 6.87
N ARG A 154 -5.64 6.28 6.35
CA ARG A 154 -5.74 6.93 5.04
C ARG A 154 -5.72 5.89 3.91
N ASP A 155 -4.78 4.95 3.93
CA ASP A 155 -4.56 4.04 2.79
C ASP A 155 -5.49 2.81 2.80
N PHE A 156 -5.90 2.35 3.98
CA PHE A 156 -6.73 1.14 4.15
C PHE A 156 -8.10 1.38 4.77
N GLY A 157 -8.44 2.62 5.13
CA GLY A 157 -9.64 2.93 5.91
C GLY A 157 -9.47 2.68 7.41
N ARG A 158 -10.38 3.25 8.22
CA ARG A 158 -10.31 3.15 9.69
C ARG A 158 -10.57 1.74 10.21
N ASP A 159 -11.39 0.97 9.51
CA ASP A 159 -11.75 -0.40 9.89
C ASP A 159 -10.54 -1.35 9.86
N ALA A 160 -9.49 -1.01 9.10
CA ALA A 160 -8.24 -1.76 9.08
C ALA A 160 -7.48 -1.74 10.42
N LEU A 161 -7.83 -0.84 11.34
CA LEU A 161 -7.22 -0.73 12.67
C LEU A 161 -8.08 -1.39 13.77
N GLU A 162 -9.33 -1.72 13.48
CA GLU A 162 -10.28 -2.25 14.47
C GLU A 162 -10.18 -3.79 14.53
N PRO A 163 -10.12 -4.40 15.72
CA PRO A 163 -10.30 -5.84 15.84
C PRO A 163 -11.76 -6.20 15.49
N ALA A 164 -11.95 -7.23 14.66
CA ALA A 164 -13.28 -7.73 14.32
C ALA A 164 -14.04 -8.12 15.61
N GLY A 165 -15.09 -7.37 15.94
CA GLY A 165 -15.92 -7.60 17.14
C GLY A 165 -16.29 -6.36 17.96
N ALA A 166 -15.84 -5.15 17.61
CA ALA A 166 -16.35 -3.92 18.22
C ALA A 166 -17.75 -3.59 17.65
N GLU A 167 -18.80 -4.22 18.19
CA GLU A 167 -20.18 -3.86 17.88
C GLU A 167 -20.45 -2.38 18.21
N VAL A 168 -21.13 -1.67 17.29
CA VAL A 168 -21.58 -0.29 17.45
C VAL A 168 -22.70 -0.25 18.49
N GLY A 169 -22.33 -0.04 19.76
CA GLY A 169 -23.28 -0.01 20.87
C GLY A 169 -22.70 0.63 22.12
N GLY A 170 -22.67 1.96 22.16
CA GLY A 170 -22.35 2.75 23.35
C GLY A 170 -21.00 3.47 23.26
N ALA A 171 -21.01 4.76 23.57
CA ALA A 171 -19.83 5.62 23.55
C ALA A 171 -18.65 4.98 24.30
N PRO A 172 -17.48 4.77 23.66
CA PRO A 172 -16.30 4.31 24.38
C PRO A 172 -15.70 5.48 25.18
N SER A 173 -15.71 5.38 26.50
CA SER A 173 -14.71 6.03 27.33
C SER A 173 -13.33 5.50 26.91
N PRO A 174 -12.31 6.34 26.68
CA PRO A 174 -10.98 5.88 26.34
C PRO A 174 -10.33 5.35 27.61
N SER A 175 -10.48 4.06 27.87
CA SER A 175 -9.60 3.31 28.76
C SER A 175 -9.01 2.16 27.98
N ALA A 176 -8.08 2.53 27.08
CA ALA A 176 -7.11 1.61 26.53
C ALA A 176 -6.09 1.28 27.63
N SER A 177 -6.43 0.31 28.48
CA SER A 177 -5.47 -0.30 29.39
C SER A 177 -4.67 -1.34 28.62
N GLU A 178 -3.45 -0.96 28.22
CA GLU A 178 -2.19 -1.67 28.51
C GLU A 178 -1.11 -1.19 27.54
N SER A 179 -0.32 -0.20 28.00
CA SER A 179 1.08 0.05 27.60
C SER A 179 1.51 -0.49 26.22
N ALA A 180 1.01 0.11 25.14
CA ALA A 180 1.77 0.08 23.89
C ALA A 180 3.10 0.77 24.18
N ALA A 181 4.20 0.01 24.22
CA ALA A 181 5.53 0.56 24.37
C ALA A 181 5.66 1.75 23.40
N ALA A 182 6.02 2.93 23.92
CA ALA A 182 6.02 4.18 23.17
C ALA A 182 6.65 3.98 21.77
N GLY A 183 5.84 4.10 20.71
CA GLY A 183 6.29 3.87 19.33
C GLY A 183 5.96 2.50 18.71
N THR A 184 5.13 1.66 19.31
CA THR A 184 4.66 0.40 18.68
C THR A 184 3.19 0.47 18.27
N VAL A 185 2.88 0.05 17.06
CA VAL A 185 1.53 -0.14 16.52
C VAL A 185 1.33 -1.63 16.21
N ARG A 186 0.23 -2.21 16.71
CA ARG A 186 -0.22 -3.56 16.34
C ARG A 186 -1.47 -3.42 15.48
N VAL A 187 -1.44 -4.02 14.29
CA VAL A 187 -2.56 -4.01 13.36
C VAL A 187 -3.13 -5.43 13.30
N PRO A 188 -4.38 -5.65 13.71
CA PRO A 188 -5.00 -6.97 13.63
C PRO A 188 -5.14 -7.39 12.17
N VAL A 189 -4.81 -8.65 11.88
CA VAL A 189 -5.13 -9.28 10.60
C VAL A 189 -6.49 -9.94 10.79
N THR A 190 -7.54 -9.30 10.30
CA THR A 190 -8.90 -9.82 10.40
C THR A 190 -9.12 -10.93 9.38
N ASP A 191 -9.64 -12.06 9.85
CA ASP A 191 -10.17 -13.10 8.99
C ASP A 191 -11.46 -12.58 8.36
N VAL A 192 -11.39 -12.09 7.12
CA VAL A 192 -12.60 -11.85 6.33
C VAL A 192 -12.98 -13.18 5.69
N GLU A 193 -14.23 -13.61 5.86
CA GLU A 193 -14.71 -14.91 5.39
C GLU A 193 -14.49 -15.05 3.87
N GLY A 194 -13.61 -15.97 3.45
CA GLY A 194 -13.22 -16.17 2.05
C GLY A 194 -11.99 -15.39 1.56
N ALA A 195 -11.41 -14.51 2.38
CA ALA A 195 -10.15 -13.81 2.08
C ALA A 195 -8.94 -14.55 2.64
N ASP A 196 -7.80 -14.46 1.95
CA ASP A 196 -6.52 -14.96 2.44
C ASP A 196 -5.94 -13.99 3.47
N SER A 197 -6.21 -14.26 4.76
CA SER A 197 -5.69 -13.48 5.89
C SER A 197 -4.16 -13.37 5.86
N GLY A 198 -3.47 -14.39 5.37
CA GLY A 198 -2.02 -14.37 5.18
C GLY A 198 -1.58 -13.29 4.20
N ALA A 199 -2.26 -13.20 3.05
CA ALA A 199 -2.01 -12.14 2.07
C ALA A 199 -2.30 -10.75 2.65
N ARG A 200 -3.38 -10.59 3.42
CA ARG A 200 -3.70 -9.31 4.08
C ARG A 200 -2.61 -8.87 5.06
N GLY A 201 -2.13 -9.77 5.91
CA GLY A 201 -1.04 -9.47 6.83
C GLY A 201 0.27 -9.11 6.11
N TRP A 202 0.60 -9.82 5.03
CA TRP A 202 1.77 -9.49 4.20
C TRP A 202 1.64 -8.16 3.47
N GLN A 203 0.45 -7.81 2.99
CA GLN A 203 0.18 -6.49 2.42
C GLN A 203 0.45 -5.38 3.43
N LEU A 204 -0.10 -5.49 4.65
CA LEU A 204 0.11 -4.51 5.72
C LEU A 204 1.60 -4.41 6.11
N ALA A 205 2.28 -5.55 6.21
CA ALA A 205 3.71 -5.61 6.52
C ALA A 205 4.57 -4.95 5.43
N HIS A 206 4.31 -5.25 4.15
CA HIS A 206 5.01 -4.63 3.02
C HIS A 206 4.69 -3.14 2.88
N TRP A 207 3.44 -2.72 3.10
CA TRP A 207 3.08 -1.31 3.17
C TRP A 207 3.90 -0.57 4.23
N ALA A 208 4.08 -1.17 5.42
CA ALA A 208 4.88 -0.57 6.49
C ALA A 208 6.36 -0.46 6.10
N VAL A 209 6.91 -1.46 5.40
CA VAL A 209 8.28 -1.40 4.85
C VAL A 209 8.41 -0.30 3.79
N ALA A 210 7.45 -0.15 2.89
CA ALA A 210 7.44 0.91 1.88
C ALA A 210 7.44 2.31 2.51
N ASN A 211 6.64 2.51 3.56
CA ASN A 211 6.51 3.77 4.29
C ASN A 211 7.62 4.02 5.32
N SER A 212 8.60 3.12 5.44
CA SER A 212 9.53 3.13 6.57
C SER A 212 10.40 4.38 6.67
N SER A 213 10.84 4.92 5.54
CA SER A 213 11.63 6.15 5.50
C SER A 213 10.82 7.38 5.93
N GLU A 214 9.56 7.50 5.49
CA GLU A 214 8.73 8.67 5.77
C GLU A 214 8.18 8.66 7.20
N LEU A 215 7.80 7.48 7.69
CA LEU A 215 7.20 7.30 9.02
C LEU A 215 8.22 6.92 10.12
N HIS A 216 9.51 6.81 9.77
CA HIS A 216 10.61 6.43 10.67
C HIS A 216 10.39 5.07 11.33
N ILE A 217 9.82 4.13 10.58
CA ILE A 217 9.62 2.73 11.01
C ILE A 217 10.97 2.04 11.04
N LYS A 218 11.30 1.47 12.20
CA LYS A 218 12.56 0.78 12.46
C LYS A 218 12.45 -0.72 12.28
N ARG A 219 11.26 -1.28 12.53
CA ARG A 219 11.03 -2.72 12.52
C ARG A 219 9.59 -3.02 12.13
N VAL A 220 9.43 -4.07 11.34
CA VAL A 220 8.12 -4.67 11.01
C VAL A 220 8.23 -6.16 11.23
N SER A 221 7.28 -6.78 11.93
CA SER A 221 7.22 -8.23 12.09
C SER A 221 5.82 -8.79 11.82
N TYR A 222 5.79 -9.93 11.14
CA TYR A 222 4.58 -10.68 10.78
C TYR A 222 4.96 -12.13 10.41
N ALA A 223 4.08 -13.10 10.70
CA ALA A 223 4.25 -14.52 10.32
C ALA A 223 5.65 -15.11 10.64
N GLY A 224 6.19 -14.82 11.83
CA GLY A 224 7.50 -15.30 12.29
C GLY A 224 8.72 -14.67 11.58
N ARG A 225 8.50 -13.63 10.76
CA ARG A 225 9.54 -12.87 10.05
C ARG A 225 9.64 -11.45 10.58
N GLU A 226 10.85 -10.90 10.52
CA GLU A 226 11.13 -9.51 10.89
C GLU A 226 12.00 -8.83 9.83
N TRP A 227 11.59 -7.61 9.47
CA TRP A 227 12.40 -6.66 8.72
C TRP A 227 12.87 -5.55 9.68
N THR A 228 14.10 -5.07 9.49
CA THR A 228 14.70 -3.98 10.28
C THR A 228 15.32 -2.93 9.36
N ALA A 229 15.02 -1.67 9.62
CA ALA A 229 15.57 -0.53 8.88
C ALA A 229 17.09 -0.37 9.10
N GLY A 230 17.80 0.17 8.10
CA GLY A 230 19.19 0.59 8.23
C GLY A 230 20.23 -0.53 8.18
N ASN A 231 19.84 -1.80 8.00
CA ASN A 231 20.77 -2.86 7.67
C ASN A 231 21.11 -2.82 6.16
N THR A 232 22.30 -3.27 5.78
CA THR A 232 22.77 -3.24 4.37
C THR A 232 22.03 -4.21 3.47
N ASP A 233 21.47 -5.28 4.03
CA ASP A 233 20.87 -6.35 3.25
C ASP A 233 19.34 -6.21 3.18
N SER A 234 18.73 -5.50 4.13
CA SER A 234 17.28 -5.24 4.22
C SER A 234 16.39 -6.49 4.08
N GLN A 235 16.93 -7.67 4.38
CA GLN A 235 16.23 -8.93 4.25
C GLN A 235 15.29 -9.19 5.44
N TRP A 236 14.20 -9.89 5.16
CA TRP A 236 13.32 -10.49 6.17
C TRP A 236 14.00 -11.68 6.83
N ARG A 237 14.24 -11.59 8.14
CA ARG A 237 14.89 -12.65 8.92
C ARG A 237 13.85 -13.45 9.73
N PRO A 238 14.06 -14.75 9.97
CA PRO A 238 13.31 -15.47 10.98
C PRO A 238 13.49 -14.79 12.34
N THR A 239 12.40 -14.72 13.11
CA THR A 239 12.48 -14.30 14.51
C THR A 239 12.85 -15.52 15.37
N ASP A 240 13.85 -15.39 16.24
CA ASP A 240 14.23 -16.46 17.17
C ASP A 240 13.16 -16.58 18.26
N GLY A 241 12.24 -17.54 18.11
CA GLY A 241 11.16 -17.74 19.07
C GLY A 241 10.52 -19.13 18.99
N LYS A 242 10.88 -20.00 19.95
CA LYS A 242 10.09 -21.16 20.37
C LYS A 242 8.70 -20.71 20.83
N ASN A 243 7.73 -20.72 19.92
CA ASN A 243 6.26 -20.76 20.07
C ASN A 243 5.69 -20.28 18.74
N SER A 244 5.26 -21.14 17.82
CA SER A 244 3.99 -21.86 17.97
C SER A 244 3.93 -23.10 17.06
N SER A 245 4.36 -24.26 17.58
CA SER A 245 3.58 -25.47 17.35
C SER A 245 2.38 -25.41 18.30
N GLY A 246 1.40 -24.58 17.95
CA GLY A 246 0.23 -24.32 18.78
C GLY A 246 -0.94 -24.00 17.87
N SER A 247 -1.82 -24.97 17.69
CA SER A 247 -3.10 -24.92 16.99
C SER A 247 -4.12 -24.01 17.68
N GLY A 248 -3.70 -22.83 18.17
CA GLY A 248 -4.58 -21.81 18.74
C GLY A 248 -4.71 -20.65 17.76
N ARG A 249 -5.92 -20.40 17.27
CA ARG A 249 -6.30 -19.17 16.54
C ARG A 249 -6.20 -17.96 17.46
N GLY A 250 -5.00 -17.53 17.82
CA GLY A 250 -4.79 -16.15 18.23
C GLY A 250 -4.86 -15.28 16.99
N ALA A 251 -5.56 -14.14 17.04
CA ALA A 251 -5.61 -13.20 15.92
C ALA A 251 -4.19 -12.83 15.52
N GLU A 252 -3.78 -13.19 14.30
CA GLU A 252 -2.50 -12.79 13.74
C GLU A 252 -2.47 -11.25 13.65
N ALA A 253 -1.32 -10.63 13.91
CA ALA A 253 -1.20 -9.18 13.88
C ALA A 253 0.15 -8.77 13.29
N VAL A 254 0.15 -7.69 12.51
CA VAL A 254 1.37 -7.04 12.06
C VAL A 254 1.85 -6.09 13.17
N THR A 255 3.10 -6.23 13.59
CA THR A 255 3.71 -5.34 14.58
C THR A 255 4.67 -4.38 13.89
N ILE A 256 4.43 -3.07 14.07
CA ILE A 256 5.20 -1.98 13.48
C ILE A 256 5.83 -1.17 14.62
N THR A 257 7.16 -1.07 14.64
CA THR A 257 7.88 -0.25 15.61
C THR A 257 8.50 0.96 14.91
N THR A 258 8.14 2.16 15.36
CA THR A 258 8.64 3.45 14.90
C THR A 258 9.46 4.12 16.00
N LYS A 259 10.29 5.10 15.62
CA LYS A 259 10.84 6.05 16.58
C LYS A 259 9.69 6.75 17.33
N PRO A 260 9.78 6.95 18.66
CA PRO A 260 8.83 7.77 19.41
C PRO A 260 8.90 9.25 18.99
#